data_AF-A0A6N2CG93-F1
#
_entry.id   AF-A0A6N2CG93-F1
#
_cell.length_a   1.000
_cell.length_b   1.000
_cell.length_c   1.000
_cell.angle_alpha   90.00
_cell.angle_beta   90.00
_cell.angle_gamma   90.00
#
_symmetry.space_group_name_H-M   'P 1'
#
loop_
_entity.id
_entity.type
_entity.pdbx_description
1 polymer ?
#
loop_
_entity_poly.entity_id
_entity_poly.type
_entity_poly.pdbx_seq_one_letter_code
_entity_poly.pdbx_strand_id
1 'polypeptide(L)'
;MRRFTLFLFFILSVGINAKPVDLNELTLVEIASGSIAWPELEFTAEVDSDQPSQFEDVALSVLGKLQEHESSHGLAPEELVASGRLYAELAKVFSNSKGYYNLVLADACRRLALSRIGYGLVNSSDEVELLRETYGKLQSSLILEQEAAVLEALDSTIDASLSVESLTNPEGLSRTWEALGTSIAKVRYEAAKHPNSAKSVQLIQYPSAALLLNNLSETDLILSVHIPGMIAFIERGGQLDQIDLSNITKFKEIMGDTRSSFSFPPLSVKKLYAIHLYSLVEMFSSDEDFMTNDINDRVF
;
A
#
# COMPACT_ATOMS: atom_id res chain seq x y z
N MET A 1 -23.38 41.45 -4.74
CA MET A 1 -21.91 41.45 -4.71
C MET A 1 -21.46 41.01 -3.33
N ARG A 2 -20.92 39.79 -3.23
CA ARG A 2 -20.52 39.13 -1.98
C ARG A 2 -19.21 39.73 -1.46
N ARG A 3 -19.16 40.02 -0.16
CA ARG A 3 -17.96 40.44 0.58
C ARG A 3 -17.14 39.21 0.93
N PHE A 4 -15.84 39.30 0.66
CA PHE A 4 -14.82 38.32 1.03
C PHE A 4 -14.62 38.30 2.54
N THR A 5 -14.68 37.11 3.11
CA THR A 5 -14.31 36.81 4.50
C THR A 5 -12.81 36.60 4.56
N LEU A 6 -12.09 37.47 5.28
CA LEU A 6 -10.76 37.18 5.80
C LEU A 6 -10.93 36.20 6.97
N PHE A 7 -10.28 35.05 6.91
CA PHE A 7 -9.98 34.24 8.10
C PHE A 7 -8.48 33.94 8.12
N LEU A 8 -7.85 34.38 9.21
CA LEU A 8 -6.50 34.04 9.64
C LEU A 8 -6.30 32.52 9.63
N PHE A 9 -5.13 32.06 9.16
CA PHE A 9 -4.33 31.13 9.94
C PHE A 9 -2.85 31.50 9.81
N PHE A 10 -2.26 31.75 10.98
CA PHE A 10 -0.84 31.79 11.28
C PHE A 10 -0.10 30.63 10.61
N ILE A 11 1.03 30.89 9.92
CA ILE A 11 2.35 30.35 10.33
C ILE A 11 3.40 31.43 10.03
N LEU A 12 4.06 31.85 11.10
CA LEU A 12 5.21 32.75 11.13
C LEU A 12 6.40 32.16 10.39
N SER A 13 7.10 33.06 9.70
CA SER A 13 8.50 32.94 9.36
C SER A 13 9.33 32.53 10.59
N VAL A 14 9.86 31.31 10.58
CA VAL A 14 11.13 30.99 11.23
C VAL A 14 11.99 30.38 10.15
N GLY A 15 13.03 31.12 9.75
CA GLY A 15 14.17 30.52 9.07
C GLY A 15 14.77 29.50 10.02
N ILE A 16 14.31 28.26 9.93
CA ILE A 16 15.04 27.14 10.51
C ILE A 16 16.16 26.90 9.51
N ASN A 17 17.37 27.33 9.87
CA ASN A 17 18.56 26.55 9.55
C ASN A 17 18.33 25.16 10.15
N ALA A 18 17.46 24.36 9.52
CA ALA A 18 17.32 22.97 9.87
C ALA A 18 18.63 22.39 9.38
N LYS A 19 19.54 22.07 10.30
CA LYS A 19 20.54 21.07 9.98
C LYS A 19 19.78 19.93 9.30
N PRO A 20 20.25 19.39 8.15
CA PRO A 20 19.67 18.19 7.59
C PRO A 20 19.57 17.21 8.75
N VAL A 21 18.34 16.84 9.11
CA VAL A 21 18.12 15.82 10.14
C VAL A 21 18.80 14.58 9.57
N ASP A 22 19.75 14.00 10.32
CA ASP A 22 20.34 12.75 9.88
C ASP A 22 19.26 11.67 10.05
N LEU A 23 18.56 11.40 8.96
CA LEU A 23 17.45 10.45 8.91
C LEU A 23 17.92 9.02 9.25
N ASN A 24 19.23 8.76 9.20
CA ASN A 24 19.84 7.51 9.66
C ASN A 24 19.78 7.35 11.18
N GLU A 25 19.66 8.43 11.96
CA GLU A 25 19.61 8.36 13.43
C GLU A 25 18.19 8.20 14.00
N LEU A 26 17.14 8.37 13.18
CA LEU A 26 15.74 8.30 13.64
C LEU A 26 15.20 6.86 13.72
N THR A 27 14.50 6.54 14.81
CA THR A 27 13.74 5.28 14.93
C THR A 27 12.42 5.34 14.14
N LEU A 28 11.87 4.17 13.77
CA LEU A 28 10.56 4.09 13.11
C LEU A 28 9.44 4.73 13.94
N VAL A 29 9.51 4.62 15.27
CA VAL A 29 8.53 5.23 16.20
C VAL A 29 8.62 6.76 16.15
N GLU A 30 9.82 7.33 16.08
CA GLU A 30 10.01 8.77 15.95
C GLU A 30 9.47 9.28 14.60
N ILE A 31 9.66 8.52 13.52
CA ILE A 31 9.08 8.84 12.20
C ILE A 31 7.54 8.79 12.27
N ALA A 32 6.97 7.72 12.83
CA ALA A 32 5.52 7.54 12.95
C ALA A 32 4.84 8.62 13.81
N SER A 33 5.56 9.16 14.81
CA SER A 33 5.03 10.21 15.71
C SER A 33 4.70 11.54 15.01
N GLY A 34 5.18 11.74 13.78
CA GLY A 34 5.00 12.99 13.04
C GLY A 34 5.68 14.20 13.68
N SER A 35 6.55 13.97 14.68
CA SER A 35 7.28 15.02 15.42
C SER A 35 8.35 15.72 14.57
N ILE A 36 8.57 15.23 13.35
CA ILE A 36 9.59 15.71 12.41
C ILE A 36 8.90 15.97 11.07
N ALA A 37 9.17 17.13 10.47
CA ALA A 37 8.75 17.41 9.11
C ALA A 37 9.55 16.50 8.18
N TRP A 38 8.86 15.53 7.57
CA TRP A 38 9.48 14.61 6.63
C TRP A 38 9.70 15.32 5.29
N PRO A 39 10.90 15.22 4.68
CA PRO A 39 11.17 15.92 3.43
C PRO A 39 10.26 15.41 2.30
N GLU A 40 9.86 16.33 1.42
CA GLU A 40 9.32 15.96 0.11
C GLU A 40 10.46 15.28 -0.65
N LEU A 41 10.41 13.95 -0.76
CA LEU A 41 11.39 13.16 -1.51
C LEU A 41 10.95 13.16 -2.97
N GLU A 42 11.17 14.29 -3.64
CA GLU A 42 10.78 14.46 -5.04
C GLU A 42 11.73 13.75 -6.00
N PHE A 43 11.16 13.26 -7.10
CA PHE A 43 11.93 12.85 -8.27
C PHE A 43 12.10 14.09 -9.15
N THR A 44 13.34 14.51 -9.43
CA THR A 44 13.61 15.50 -10.48
C THR A 44 14.22 14.76 -11.67
N ALA A 45 13.58 14.86 -12.84
CA ALA A 45 14.09 14.27 -14.08
C ALA A 45 15.46 14.88 -14.53
N GLU A 46 15.91 15.94 -13.85
CA GLU A 46 17.15 16.68 -14.12
C GLU A 46 18.34 16.28 -13.23
N VAL A 47 18.30 15.15 -12.50
CA VAL A 47 19.49 14.68 -11.76
C VAL A 47 20.47 13.99 -12.71
N ASP A 48 21.65 14.58 -12.86
CA ASP A 48 22.82 14.04 -13.55
C ASP A 48 23.01 12.54 -13.23
N SER A 49 23.04 11.70 -14.27
CA SER A 49 22.92 10.23 -14.20
C SER A 49 24.07 9.49 -13.48
N ASP A 50 25.02 10.22 -12.89
CA ASP A 50 26.28 9.67 -12.40
C ASP A 50 26.42 9.70 -10.85
N GLN A 51 25.41 10.16 -10.11
CA GLN A 51 25.35 10.01 -8.64
C GLN A 51 23.98 9.52 -8.16
N PRO A 52 23.92 8.52 -7.26
CA PRO A 52 22.67 8.17 -6.57
C PRO A 52 22.09 9.43 -5.91
N SER A 53 20.80 9.68 -6.11
CA SER A 53 20.18 10.86 -5.48
C SER A 53 20.25 10.69 -3.95
N GLN A 54 20.58 11.75 -3.21
CA GLN A 54 20.56 11.72 -1.73
C GLN A 54 19.22 11.21 -1.16
N PHE A 55 18.14 11.32 -1.94
CA PHE A 55 16.80 10.82 -1.61
C PHE A 55 16.67 9.30 -1.73
N GLU A 56 17.40 8.67 -2.67
CA GLU A 56 17.47 7.21 -2.84
C GLU A 56 18.11 6.56 -1.60
N ASP A 57 19.27 7.08 -1.17
CA ASP A 57 19.98 6.59 0.02
C ASP A 57 19.12 6.65 1.28
N VAL A 58 18.37 7.74 1.45
CA VAL A 58 17.41 7.90 2.55
C VAL A 58 16.30 6.87 2.47
N ALA A 59 15.69 6.68 1.29
CA ALA A 59 14.60 5.73 1.11
C ALA A 59 15.07 4.29 1.34
N LEU A 60 16.25 3.91 0.86
CA LEU A 60 16.87 2.61 1.11
C LEU A 60 17.20 2.41 2.60
N SER A 61 17.70 3.43 3.29
CA SER A 61 17.95 3.39 4.73
C SER A 61 16.66 3.13 5.54
N VAL A 62 15.56 3.81 5.18
CA VAL A 62 14.25 3.56 5.80
C VAL A 62 13.74 2.15 5.51
N LEU A 63 13.87 1.64 4.28
CA LEU A 63 13.52 0.25 3.97
C LEU A 63 14.35 -0.74 4.80
N GLY A 64 15.65 -0.49 4.97
CA GLY A 64 16.51 -1.31 5.83
C GLY A 64 16.01 -1.36 7.27
N LYS A 65 15.59 -0.22 7.84
CA LYS A 65 15.00 -0.17 9.18
C LYS A 65 13.67 -0.92 9.28
N LEU A 66 12.83 -0.84 8.25
CA LEU A 66 11.60 -1.62 8.19
C LEU A 66 11.89 -3.13 8.16
N GLN A 67 12.89 -3.55 7.39
CA GLN A 67 13.31 -4.95 7.29
C GLN A 67 13.88 -5.48 8.62
N GLU A 68 14.70 -4.68 9.31
CA GLU A 68 15.23 -5.01 10.64
C GLU A 68 14.10 -5.12 11.69
N HIS A 69 13.14 -4.19 11.65
CA HIS A 69 11.96 -4.24 12.51
C HIS A 69 11.13 -5.51 12.24
N GLU A 70 10.88 -5.83 10.97
CA GLU A 70 10.12 -7.04 10.59
C GLU A 70 10.81 -8.32 11.06
N SER A 71 12.15 -8.37 10.94
CA SER A 71 12.95 -9.52 11.36
C SER A 71 13.07 -9.69 12.88
N SER A 72 12.77 -8.63 13.66
CA SER A 72 12.89 -8.62 15.12
C SER A 72 11.57 -8.79 15.87
N HIS A 73 10.44 -8.79 15.16
CA HIS A 73 9.10 -8.98 15.74
C HIS A 73 8.47 -10.27 15.24
N GLY A 74 8.01 -11.11 16.17
CA GLY A 74 7.42 -12.40 15.90
C GLY A 74 5.99 -12.32 15.38
N LEU A 75 5.33 -13.48 15.41
CA LEU A 75 3.97 -13.69 14.87
C LEU A 75 2.92 -13.84 15.98
N ALA A 76 3.28 -13.49 17.22
CA ALA A 76 2.33 -13.46 18.33
C ALA A 76 1.22 -12.43 18.06
N PRO A 77 -0.04 -12.68 18.43
CA PRO A 77 -1.16 -11.79 18.12
C PRO A 77 -0.94 -10.32 18.53
N GLU A 78 -0.37 -10.07 19.72
CA GLU A 78 -0.12 -8.70 20.16
C GLU A 78 0.93 -8.00 19.30
N GLU A 79 1.95 -8.74 18.84
CA GLU A 79 3.02 -8.22 17.96
C GLU A 79 2.52 -7.96 16.54
N LEU A 80 1.63 -8.80 16.02
CA LEU A 80 0.96 -8.58 14.73
C LEU A 80 0.15 -7.28 14.74
N VAL A 81 -0.65 -7.07 15.80
CA VAL A 81 -1.47 -5.87 15.96
C VAL A 81 -0.60 -4.64 16.16
N ALA A 82 0.43 -4.71 17.02
CA ALA A 82 1.33 -3.59 17.28
C ALA A 82 2.10 -3.17 16.00
N SER A 83 2.70 -4.13 15.31
CA SER A 83 3.45 -3.88 14.07
C SER A 83 2.54 -3.39 12.95
N GLY A 84 1.36 -4.00 12.78
CA GLY A 84 0.37 -3.55 11.80
C GLY A 84 -0.09 -2.10 12.03
N ARG A 85 -0.24 -1.68 13.29
CA ARG A 85 -0.57 -0.29 13.64
C ARG A 85 0.57 0.67 13.31
N LEU A 86 1.79 0.33 13.69
CA LEU A 86 2.98 1.13 13.36
C LEU A 86 3.11 1.35 11.85
N TYR A 87 2.98 0.27 11.08
CA TYR A 87 3.06 0.34 9.61
C TYR A 87 1.93 1.16 9.01
N ALA A 88 0.70 1.07 9.54
CA ALA A 88 -0.40 1.92 9.09
C ALA A 88 -0.15 3.43 9.37
N GLU A 89 0.47 3.75 10.51
CA GLU A 89 0.85 5.12 10.87
C GLU A 89 1.98 5.65 9.96
N LEU A 90 3.01 4.84 9.73
CA LEU A 90 4.10 5.18 8.80
C LEU A 90 3.60 5.39 7.37
N ALA A 91 2.72 4.50 6.89
CA ALA A 91 2.09 4.65 5.58
C ALA A 91 1.41 6.01 5.45
N LYS A 92 0.69 6.46 6.48
CA LYS A 92 0.04 7.77 6.52
C LYS A 92 1.05 8.92 6.51
N VAL A 93 2.12 8.83 7.32
CA VAL A 93 3.18 9.85 7.35
C VAL A 93 3.78 10.02 5.96
N PHE A 94 4.27 8.95 5.35
CA PHE A 94 4.90 9.03 4.02
C PHE A 94 3.93 9.50 2.94
N SER A 95 2.67 9.06 2.99
CA SER A 95 1.64 9.51 2.04
C SER A 95 1.42 11.02 2.08
N ASN A 96 1.43 11.62 3.28
CA ASN A 96 1.22 13.06 3.44
C ASN A 96 2.42 13.89 2.99
N SER A 97 3.60 13.28 2.95
CA SER A 97 4.85 13.94 2.58
C SER A 97 5.09 14.05 1.08
N LYS A 98 4.26 13.40 0.25
CA LYS A 98 4.29 13.48 -1.23
C LYS A 98 5.65 13.11 -1.85
N GLY A 99 5.68 12.98 -3.18
CA GLY A 99 6.90 12.60 -3.92
C GLY A 99 7.06 11.09 -4.08
N TYR A 100 7.79 10.70 -5.13
CA TYR A 100 7.85 9.32 -5.60
C TYR A 100 8.36 8.34 -4.54
N TYR A 101 9.51 8.62 -3.90
CA TYR A 101 10.08 7.70 -2.92
C TYR A 101 9.22 7.55 -1.67
N ASN A 102 8.57 8.64 -1.23
CA ASN A 102 7.61 8.59 -0.12
C ASN A 102 6.38 7.74 -0.49
N LEU A 103 5.94 7.76 -1.73
CA LEU A 103 4.84 6.90 -2.20
C LEU A 103 5.25 5.43 -2.24
N VAL A 104 6.48 5.12 -2.66
CA VAL A 104 7.03 3.75 -2.57
C VAL A 104 7.09 3.27 -1.11
N LEU A 105 7.62 4.11 -0.20
CA LEU A 105 7.69 3.79 1.24
C LEU A 105 6.29 3.65 1.87
N ALA A 106 5.33 4.47 1.45
CA ALA A 106 3.94 4.36 1.88
C ALA A 106 3.32 3.03 1.45
N ASP A 107 3.50 2.63 0.18
CA ASP A 107 3.03 1.35 -0.33
C ASP A 107 3.70 0.17 0.39
N ALA A 108 5.01 0.22 0.61
CA ALA A 108 5.74 -0.78 1.38
C ALA A 108 5.15 -0.97 2.80
N CYS A 109 4.91 0.15 3.51
CA CYS A 109 4.29 0.11 4.84
C CYS A 109 2.86 -0.43 4.79
N ARG A 110 2.06 -0.10 3.77
CA ARG A 110 0.71 -0.68 3.61
C ARG A 110 0.76 -2.17 3.42
N ARG A 111 1.64 -2.65 2.55
CA ARG A 111 1.83 -4.07 2.26
C ARG A 111 2.28 -4.84 3.51
N LEU A 112 3.18 -4.27 4.31
CA LEU A 112 3.56 -4.84 5.61
C LEU A 112 2.37 -4.88 6.58
N ALA A 113 1.61 -3.79 6.72
CA ALA A 113 0.41 -3.76 7.57
C ALA A 113 -0.63 -4.81 7.14
N LEU A 114 -0.90 -4.90 5.83
CA LEU A 114 -1.79 -5.88 5.23
C LEU A 114 -1.32 -7.31 5.47
N SER A 115 -0.02 -7.55 5.39
CA SER A 115 0.57 -8.85 5.66
C SER A 115 0.33 -9.29 7.11
N ARG A 116 0.58 -8.40 8.08
CA ARG A 116 0.31 -8.66 9.49
C ARG A 116 -1.18 -8.91 9.76
N ILE A 117 -2.07 -8.14 9.13
CA ILE A 117 -3.52 -8.33 9.23
C ILE A 117 -3.95 -9.66 8.59
N GLY A 118 -3.49 -9.94 7.37
CA GLY A 118 -3.83 -11.15 6.62
C GLY A 118 -3.40 -12.42 7.35
N TYR A 119 -2.17 -12.44 7.86
CA TYR A 119 -1.69 -13.54 8.67
C TYR A 119 -2.51 -13.74 9.94
N GLY A 120 -2.82 -12.66 10.67
CA GLY A 120 -3.68 -12.73 11.84
C GLY A 120 -5.07 -13.30 11.53
N LEU A 121 -5.68 -12.92 10.40
CA LEU A 121 -6.99 -13.42 9.98
C LEU A 121 -6.97 -14.91 9.60
N VAL A 122 -5.87 -15.38 9.01
CA VAL A 122 -5.70 -16.79 8.59
C VAL A 122 -5.30 -17.69 9.77
N ASN A 123 -4.57 -17.18 10.75
CA ASN A 123 -3.98 -18.01 11.82
C ASN A 123 -4.56 -17.74 13.22
N SER A 124 -5.43 -16.74 13.40
CA SER A 124 -5.99 -16.36 14.72
C SER A 124 -7.41 -15.80 14.60
N SER A 125 -8.40 -16.70 14.52
CA SER A 125 -9.82 -16.35 14.39
C SER A 125 -10.42 -15.57 15.58
N ASP A 126 -9.78 -15.63 16.74
CA ASP A 126 -10.30 -15.01 17.98
C ASP A 126 -10.01 -13.50 18.06
N GLU A 127 -9.15 -12.99 17.17
CA GLU A 127 -8.60 -11.62 17.20
C GLU A 127 -9.15 -10.72 16.08
N VAL A 128 -10.22 -11.16 15.39
CA VAL A 128 -10.81 -10.47 14.23
C VAL A 128 -11.18 -9.02 14.54
N GLU A 129 -11.67 -8.73 15.75
CA GLU A 129 -12.01 -7.37 16.20
C GLU A 129 -10.80 -6.44 16.24
N LEU A 130 -9.68 -6.90 16.82
CA LEU A 130 -8.45 -6.12 16.94
C LEU A 130 -7.76 -5.91 15.59
N LEU A 131 -7.81 -6.92 14.71
CA LEU A 131 -7.33 -6.83 13.34
C LEU A 131 -8.19 -5.89 12.50
N ARG A 132 -9.52 -5.86 12.71
CA ARG A 132 -10.43 -4.92 12.05
C ARG A 132 -10.15 -3.48 12.45
N GLU A 133 -9.85 -3.20 13.73
CA GLU A 133 -9.47 -1.85 14.17
C GLU A 133 -8.20 -1.38 13.44
N THR A 134 -7.20 -2.27 13.33
CA THR A 134 -5.94 -1.98 12.64
C THR A 134 -6.17 -1.72 11.15
N TYR A 135 -7.00 -2.54 10.51
CA TYR A 135 -7.46 -2.33 9.13
C TYR A 135 -8.19 -0.99 8.94
N GLY A 136 -9.07 -0.60 9.87
CA GLY A 136 -9.80 0.66 9.81
C GLY A 136 -8.88 1.90 9.79
N LYS A 137 -7.75 1.85 10.51
CA LYS A 137 -6.73 2.91 10.47
C LYS A 137 -6.07 3.01 9.10
N LEU A 138 -5.79 1.86 8.47
CA LEU A 138 -5.17 1.78 7.16
C LEU A 138 -6.05 2.36 6.04
N GLN A 139 -7.38 2.16 6.13
CA GLN A 139 -8.35 2.70 5.16
C GLN A 139 -8.44 4.23 5.14
N SER A 140 -8.09 4.92 6.23
CA SER A 140 -8.21 6.39 6.30
C SER A 140 -7.24 7.16 5.37
N SER A 141 -6.40 6.43 4.62
CA SER A 141 -5.29 6.93 3.80
C SER A 141 -5.53 6.81 2.27
N LEU A 142 -6.78 6.77 1.83
CA LEU A 142 -7.22 6.44 0.45
C LEU A 142 -6.64 7.34 -0.68
N ILE A 143 -5.61 6.83 -1.36
CA ILE A 143 -5.43 6.61 -2.82
C ILE A 143 -5.61 7.78 -3.81
N LEU A 144 -6.77 8.44 -3.87
CA LEU A 144 -7.08 9.33 -5.01
C LEU A 144 -6.20 10.60 -5.10
N GLU A 145 -5.76 11.13 -3.97
CA GLU A 145 -4.84 12.27 -3.93
C GLU A 145 -3.37 11.87 -4.17
N GLN A 146 -3.02 10.62 -3.88
CA GLN A 146 -1.67 10.09 -4.02
C GLN A 146 -1.39 9.65 -5.46
N GLU A 147 -2.39 9.11 -6.15
CA GLU A 147 -2.30 8.78 -7.57
C GLU A 147 -2.15 10.03 -8.44
N ALA A 148 -2.77 11.16 -8.05
CA ALA A 148 -2.52 12.48 -8.65
C ALA A 148 -1.04 12.87 -8.52
N ALA A 149 -0.46 12.67 -7.34
CA ALA A 149 0.94 12.95 -7.05
C ALA A 149 1.90 11.98 -7.77
N VAL A 150 1.53 10.71 -7.98
CA VAL A 150 2.29 9.75 -8.83
C VAL A 150 2.35 10.28 -10.26
N LEU A 151 1.23 10.77 -10.81
CA LEU A 151 1.18 11.30 -12.17
C LEU A 151 1.92 12.64 -12.30
N GLU A 152 1.80 13.53 -11.30
CA GLU A 152 2.52 14.80 -11.24
C GLU A 152 4.04 14.61 -11.08
N ALA A 153 4.48 13.61 -10.30
CA ALA A 153 5.90 13.37 -10.01
C ALA A 153 6.67 12.71 -11.15
N LEU A 154 6.00 12.13 -12.15
CA LEU A 154 6.64 11.23 -13.10
C LEU A 154 6.80 11.74 -14.52
N ASP A 155 6.00 12.71 -14.99
CA ASP A 155 6.37 13.37 -16.23
C ASP A 155 5.57 14.64 -16.55
N SER A 156 6.29 15.66 -17.02
CA SER A 156 5.69 16.82 -17.71
C SER A 156 5.07 16.45 -19.07
N THR A 157 5.31 15.24 -19.57
CA THR A 157 4.74 14.71 -20.82
C THR A 157 3.50 13.84 -20.66
N ILE A 158 3.13 13.45 -19.43
CA ILE A 158 1.83 12.81 -19.19
C ILE A 158 0.76 13.88 -19.45
N ASP A 159 -0.16 13.60 -20.37
CA ASP A 159 -1.18 14.56 -20.81
C ASP A 159 -1.95 15.10 -19.58
N ALA A 160 -1.95 16.43 -19.41
CA ALA A 160 -2.65 17.13 -18.33
C ALA A 160 -4.18 16.87 -18.32
N SER A 161 -4.69 16.18 -19.35
CA SER A 161 -6.07 15.69 -19.42
C SER A 161 -6.37 14.47 -18.55
N LEU A 162 -5.35 13.78 -18.00
CA LEU A 162 -5.53 12.67 -17.07
C LEU A 162 -5.86 13.19 -15.67
N SER A 163 -7.15 13.18 -15.34
CA SER A 163 -7.66 13.59 -14.03
C SER A 163 -7.70 12.42 -13.05
N VAL A 164 -7.71 12.71 -11.75
CA VAL A 164 -7.95 11.74 -10.66
C VAL A 164 -9.20 10.90 -10.90
N GLU A 165 -10.24 11.48 -11.51
CA GLU A 165 -11.46 10.77 -11.86
C GLU A 165 -11.23 9.64 -12.87
N SER A 166 -10.22 9.72 -13.73
CA SER A 166 -9.88 8.64 -14.66
C SER A 166 -9.36 7.38 -13.96
N LEU A 167 -8.76 7.50 -12.78
CA LEU A 167 -8.17 6.36 -12.06
C LEU A 167 -9.24 5.53 -11.32
N THR A 168 -10.39 6.15 -11.04
CA THR A 168 -11.53 5.51 -10.35
C THR A 168 -12.32 4.52 -11.21
N ASN A 169 -12.12 4.53 -12.53
CA ASN A 169 -12.86 3.68 -13.45
C ASN A 169 -11.90 2.93 -14.40
N PRO A 170 -12.26 1.69 -14.82
CA PRO A 170 -11.33 0.85 -15.58
C PRO A 170 -10.89 1.44 -16.94
N GLU A 171 -11.72 2.25 -17.59
CA GLU A 171 -11.39 2.87 -18.88
C GLU A 171 -10.37 4.00 -18.73
N GLY A 172 -10.45 4.77 -17.65
CA GLY A 172 -9.47 5.81 -17.37
C GLY A 172 -8.16 5.23 -16.85
N LEU A 173 -8.18 4.21 -15.99
CA LEU A 173 -6.95 3.53 -15.55
C LEU A 173 -6.21 2.86 -16.74
N SER A 174 -6.95 2.26 -17.68
CA SER A 174 -6.36 1.73 -18.92
C SER A 174 -5.67 2.81 -19.74
N ARG A 175 -6.30 3.99 -19.88
CA ARG A 175 -5.70 5.13 -20.59
C ARG A 175 -4.46 5.67 -19.88
N THR A 176 -4.45 5.69 -18.55
CA THR A 176 -3.26 6.06 -17.77
C THR A 176 -2.10 5.10 -18.02
N TRP A 177 -2.35 3.79 -17.98
CA TRP A 177 -1.32 2.80 -18.29
C TRP A 177 -0.78 2.93 -19.71
N GLU A 178 -1.67 3.17 -20.69
CA GLU A 178 -1.26 3.41 -22.08
C GLU A 178 -0.39 4.66 -22.20
N ALA A 179 -0.74 5.76 -21.51
CA ALA A 179 0.06 6.98 -21.46
C ALA A 179 1.46 6.75 -20.83
N LEU A 180 1.55 5.83 -19.86
CA LEU A 180 2.81 5.40 -19.25
C LEU A 180 3.59 4.36 -20.09
N GLY A 181 3.18 4.10 -21.33
CA GLY A 181 3.85 3.15 -22.23
C GLY A 181 3.65 1.67 -21.85
N THR A 182 2.62 1.36 -21.06
CA THR A 182 2.26 0.00 -20.67
C THR A 182 0.81 -0.32 -21.01
N SER A 183 0.33 -1.52 -20.66
CA SER A 183 -1.09 -1.89 -20.79
C SER A 183 -1.50 -2.81 -19.66
N ILE A 184 -2.79 -2.86 -19.34
CA ILE A 184 -3.31 -3.79 -18.33
C ILE A 184 -2.91 -5.24 -18.61
N ALA A 185 -2.87 -5.64 -19.89
CA ALA A 185 -2.49 -6.98 -20.29
C ALA A 185 -0.99 -7.24 -20.06
N LYS A 186 -0.13 -6.27 -20.36
CA LYS A 186 1.31 -6.35 -20.13
C LYS A 186 1.62 -6.38 -18.63
N VAL A 187 0.99 -5.50 -17.86
CA VAL A 187 1.12 -5.46 -16.39
C VAL A 187 0.67 -6.77 -15.77
N ARG A 188 -0.51 -7.29 -16.14
CA ARG A 188 -0.99 -8.61 -15.67
C ARG A 188 -0.11 -9.76 -16.12
N TYR A 189 0.48 -9.68 -17.31
CA TYR A 189 1.40 -10.69 -17.82
C TYR A 189 2.73 -10.69 -17.06
N GLU A 190 3.28 -9.51 -16.75
CA GLU A 190 4.46 -9.40 -15.90
C GLU A 190 4.15 -9.88 -14.46
N ALA A 191 3.02 -9.49 -13.88
CA ALA A 191 2.55 -9.97 -12.57
C ALA A 191 2.25 -11.48 -12.54
N ALA A 192 1.84 -12.08 -13.68
CA ALA A 192 1.63 -13.52 -13.79
C ALA A 192 2.95 -14.30 -13.97
N LYS A 193 4.01 -13.65 -14.46
CA LYS A 193 5.35 -14.22 -14.64
C LYS A 193 6.24 -14.04 -13.41
N HIS A 194 6.02 -12.96 -12.69
CA HIS A 194 6.65 -12.61 -11.44
C HIS A 194 5.50 -12.47 -10.44
N PRO A 195 5.18 -13.51 -9.64
CA PRO A 195 4.04 -13.49 -8.71
C PRO A 195 4.12 -12.36 -7.66
N ASN A 196 5.22 -11.61 -7.64
CA ASN A 196 5.41 -10.43 -6.84
C ASN A 196 5.50 -9.23 -7.79
N SER A 197 4.56 -8.29 -7.63
CA SER A 197 4.78 -6.85 -7.78
C SER A 197 6.24 -6.43 -7.66
N ALA A 198 6.66 -5.38 -8.39
CA ALA A 198 8.02 -4.84 -8.27
C ALA A 198 8.36 -4.58 -6.80
N LYS A 199 9.49 -5.13 -6.33
CA LYS A 199 9.96 -4.96 -4.94
C LYS A 199 10.19 -3.48 -4.65
N SER A 200 10.03 -3.06 -3.39
CA SER A 200 10.22 -1.65 -3.02
C SER A 200 11.66 -1.18 -3.27
N VAL A 201 12.66 -2.04 -3.05
CA VAL A 201 14.06 -1.74 -3.39
C VAL A 201 14.22 -1.52 -4.89
N GLN A 202 13.57 -2.35 -5.73
CA GLN A 202 13.60 -2.18 -7.18
C GLN A 202 12.94 -0.86 -7.61
N LEU A 203 11.81 -0.49 -7.01
CA LEU A 203 11.12 0.77 -7.31
C LEU A 203 11.93 1.99 -6.88
N ILE A 204 12.75 1.89 -5.84
CA ILE A 204 13.65 2.97 -5.41
C ILE A 204 14.87 3.07 -6.34
N GLN A 205 15.54 1.95 -6.63
CA GLN A 205 16.74 1.93 -7.48
C GLN A 205 16.43 2.21 -8.97
N TYR A 206 15.24 1.84 -9.42
CA TYR A 206 14.78 2.01 -10.80
C TYR A 206 13.38 2.64 -10.82
N PRO A 207 13.28 3.97 -10.62
CA PRO A 207 12.00 4.65 -10.56
C PRO A 207 11.08 4.37 -11.76
N SER A 208 9.84 3.97 -11.49
CA SER A 208 8.86 3.66 -12.54
C SER A 208 7.43 3.92 -12.08
N ALA A 209 6.79 4.92 -12.70
CA ALA A 209 5.36 5.23 -12.52
C ALA A 209 4.46 4.02 -12.71
N ALA A 210 4.67 3.32 -13.82
CA ALA A 210 3.82 2.22 -14.23
C ALA A 210 3.86 1.07 -13.23
N LEU A 211 5.05 0.74 -12.73
CA LEU A 211 5.24 -0.32 -11.75
C LEU A 211 4.69 0.11 -10.37
N LEU A 212 4.95 1.35 -9.93
CA LEU A 212 4.37 1.87 -8.69
C LEU A 212 2.84 1.92 -8.75
N LEU A 213 2.24 2.38 -9.85
CA LEU A 213 0.79 2.40 -10.03
C LEU A 213 0.19 0.99 -10.02
N ASN A 214 0.88 0.00 -10.60
CA ASN A 214 0.44 -1.39 -10.47
C ASN A 214 0.48 -1.85 -9.01
N ASN A 215 1.58 -1.57 -8.31
CA ASN A 215 1.72 -1.96 -6.92
C ASN A 215 0.62 -1.35 -6.04
N LEU A 216 0.35 -0.06 -6.19
CA LEU A 216 -0.73 0.63 -5.50
C LEU A 216 -2.09 -0.02 -5.81
N SER A 217 -2.37 -0.29 -7.09
CA SER A 217 -3.63 -0.93 -7.51
C SER A 217 -3.84 -2.32 -6.88
N GLU A 218 -2.77 -3.11 -6.71
CA GLU A 218 -2.83 -4.40 -6.04
C GLU A 218 -3.05 -4.26 -4.53
N THR A 219 -2.31 -3.36 -3.89
CA THR A 219 -2.49 -3.01 -2.46
C THR A 219 -3.94 -2.61 -2.20
N ASP A 220 -4.54 -1.83 -3.10
CA ASP A 220 -5.90 -1.33 -3.00
C ASP A 220 -6.96 -2.39 -3.24
N LEU A 221 -6.69 -3.36 -4.11
CA LEU A 221 -7.54 -4.53 -4.27
C LEU A 221 -7.58 -5.35 -2.98
N ILE A 222 -6.43 -5.55 -2.33
CA ILE A 222 -6.35 -6.27 -1.06
C ILE A 222 -7.12 -5.51 0.02
N LEU A 223 -6.93 -4.19 0.09
CA LEU A 223 -7.63 -3.30 1.02
C LEU A 223 -9.13 -3.27 0.78
N SER A 224 -9.59 -3.20 -0.47
CA SER A 224 -11.01 -2.94 -0.76
C SER A 224 -11.83 -4.22 -0.88
N VAL A 225 -11.18 -5.36 -1.16
CA VAL A 225 -11.87 -6.61 -1.48
C VAL A 225 -11.39 -7.77 -0.62
N HIS A 226 -10.09 -8.05 -0.57
CA HIS A 226 -9.61 -9.32 0.01
C HIS A 226 -9.78 -9.35 1.54
N ILE A 227 -9.16 -8.40 2.25
CA ILE A 227 -9.23 -8.30 3.72
C ILE A 227 -10.66 -8.10 4.24
N PRO A 228 -11.43 -7.09 3.77
CA PRO A 228 -12.81 -6.91 4.25
C PRO A 228 -13.71 -8.09 3.86
N GLY A 229 -13.44 -8.75 2.73
CA GLY A 229 -14.13 -9.97 2.34
C GLY A 229 -13.85 -11.14 3.28
N MET A 230 -12.60 -11.30 3.74
CA MET A 230 -12.20 -12.33 4.69
C MET A 230 -12.83 -12.10 6.07
N ILE A 231 -12.75 -10.87 6.58
CA ILE A 231 -13.40 -10.47 7.84
C ILE A 231 -14.89 -10.81 7.78
N ALA A 232 -15.57 -10.40 6.71
CA ALA A 232 -16.98 -10.65 6.50
C ALA A 232 -17.34 -12.14 6.38
N PHE A 233 -16.44 -12.96 5.82
CA PHE A 233 -16.61 -14.40 5.71
C PHE A 233 -16.52 -15.09 7.08
N ILE A 234 -15.50 -14.75 7.87
CA ILE A 234 -15.30 -15.28 9.23
C ILE A 234 -16.46 -14.88 10.15
N GLU A 235 -16.88 -13.60 10.12
CA GLU A 235 -18.01 -13.09 10.93
C GLU A 235 -19.34 -13.79 10.63
N ARG A 236 -19.47 -14.38 9.43
CA ARG A 236 -20.65 -15.16 9.02
C ARG A 236 -20.53 -16.66 9.34
N GLY A 237 -19.50 -17.04 10.09
CA GLY A 237 -19.23 -18.43 10.49
C GLY A 237 -18.48 -19.25 9.43
N GLY A 238 -17.87 -18.59 8.45
CA GLY A 238 -17.03 -19.27 7.46
C GLY A 238 -15.73 -19.77 8.06
N GLN A 239 -15.27 -20.94 7.59
CA GLN A 239 -14.00 -21.55 7.97
C GLN A 239 -13.06 -21.63 6.76
N LEU A 240 -11.75 -21.58 7.02
CA LEU A 240 -10.75 -21.49 5.94
C LEU A 240 -10.74 -22.71 5.02
N ASP A 241 -11.01 -23.90 5.55
CA ASP A 241 -11.15 -25.15 4.81
C ASP A 241 -12.36 -25.16 3.84
N GLN A 242 -13.29 -24.20 4.01
CA GLN A 242 -14.44 -24.00 3.12
C GLN A 242 -14.13 -23.07 1.94
N ILE A 243 -12.91 -22.52 1.86
CA ILE A 243 -12.39 -21.73 0.74
C ILE A 243 -11.73 -22.69 -0.26
N ASP A 244 -12.55 -23.50 -0.93
CA ASP A 244 -12.11 -24.46 -1.94
C ASP A 244 -12.47 -23.97 -3.35
N LEU A 245 -11.45 -23.74 -4.19
CA LEU A 245 -11.64 -23.29 -5.56
C LEU A 245 -12.30 -24.35 -6.46
N SER A 246 -12.17 -25.64 -6.12
CA SER A 246 -12.81 -26.73 -6.82
C SER A 246 -14.30 -26.86 -6.45
N ASN A 247 -14.70 -26.39 -5.26
CA ASN A 247 -16.08 -26.39 -4.79
C ASN A 247 -16.46 -25.12 -4.00
N ILE A 248 -16.79 -24.06 -4.74
CA ILE A 248 -17.16 -22.76 -4.15
C ILE A 248 -18.59 -22.69 -3.58
N THR A 249 -19.28 -23.83 -3.38
CA THR A 249 -20.68 -23.84 -2.94
C THR A 249 -20.82 -23.27 -1.54
N LYS A 250 -19.97 -23.70 -0.58
CA LYS A 250 -20.00 -23.21 0.81
C LYS A 250 -19.72 -21.72 0.90
N PHE A 251 -18.67 -21.25 0.21
CA PHE A 251 -18.37 -19.83 0.08
C PHE A 251 -19.59 -19.02 -0.43
N LYS A 252 -20.28 -19.50 -1.47
CA LYS A 252 -21.48 -18.84 -2.01
C LYS A 252 -22.65 -18.83 -1.03
N GLU A 253 -22.86 -19.91 -0.28
CA GLU A 253 -23.90 -20.00 0.76
C GLU A 253 -23.65 -18.97 1.88
N ILE A 254 -22.41 -18.88 2.36
CA ILE A 254 -22.03 -17.99 3.47
C ILE A 254 -22.08 -16.52 3.05
N MET A 255 -21.49 -16.19 1.88
CA MET A 255 -21.40 -14.80 1.44
C MET A 255 -22.66 -14.32 0.70
N GLY A 256 -23.48 -15.22 0.14
CA GLY A 256 -24.74 -14.87 -0.51
C GLY A 256 -24.67 -13.66 -1.44
N ASP A 257 -25.53 -12.67 -1.18
CA ASP A 257 -25.63 -11.43 -1.94
C ASP A 257 -24.63 -10.34 -1.50
N THR A 258 -24.02 -10.46 -0.32
CA THR A 258 -23.09 -9.45 0.21
C THR A 258 -21.77 -9.39 -0.56
N ARG A 259 -21.48 -10.39 -1.39
CA ARG A 259 -20.32 -10.40 -2.29
C ARG A 259 -20.22 -9.13 -3.13
N SER A 260 -21.34 -8.57 -3.56
CA SER A 260 -21.38 -7.36 -4.40
C SER A 260 -20.97 -6.09 -3.64
N SER A 261 -20.97 -6.12 -2.31
CA SER A 261 -20.47 -5.02 -1.47
C SER A 261 -18.95 -4.89 -1.49
N PHE A 262 -18.23 -5.90 -1.97
CA PHE A 262 -16.77 -5.90 -2.10
C PHE A 262 -16.42 -5.86 -3.59
N SER A 263 -16.11 -4.67 -4.10
CA SER A 263 -15.78 -4.48 -5.51
C SER A 263 -14.58 -3.56 -5.64
N PHE A 264 -13.79 -3.79 -6.69
CA PHE A 264 -12.70 -2.91 -7.09
C PHE A 264 -12.80 -2.67 -8.60
N PRO A 265 -13.64 -1.68 -9.00
CA PRO A 265 -13.86 -1.33 -10.40
C PRO A 265 -12.58 -1.08 -11.23
N PRO A 266 -11.50 -0.46 -10.70
CA PRO A 266 -10.30 -0.18 -11.49
C PRO A 266 -9.68 -1.45 -12.11
N LEU A 267 -9.73 -2.59 -11.41
CA LEU A 267 -9.29 -3.90 -11.94
C LEU A 267 -10.42 -4.77 -12.49
N SER A 268 -11.61 -4.20 -12.71
CA SER A 268 -12.82 -4.90 -13.16
C SER A 268 -13.32 -5.98 -12.20
N VAL A 269 -13.00 -5.86 -10.91
CA VAL A 269 -13.50 -6.77 -9.88
C VAL A 269 -14.88 -6.30 -9.44
N LYS A 270 -15.92 -6.96 -9.93
CA LYS A 270 -17.32 -6.54 -9.71
C LYS A 270 -17.91 -6.98 -8.36
N LYS A 271 -17.33 -7.99 -7.73
CA LYS A 271 -17.78 -8.59 -6.47
C LYS A 271 -16.69 -9.49 -5.89
N LEU A 272 -16.86 -9.92 -4.64
CA LEU A 272 -16.03 -10.95 -4.01
C LEU A 272 -16.19 -12.32 -4.70
N TYR A 273 -15.08 -12.96 -5.01
CA TYR A 273 -14.99 -14.34 -5.48
C TYR A 273 -14.12 -15.15 -4.51
N ALA A 274 -14.29 -16.47 -4.49
CA ALA A 274 -13.52 -17.36 -3.61
C ALA A 274 -12.00 -17.22 -3.81
N ILE A 275 -11.55 -16.96 -5.04
CA ILE A 275 -10.13 -16.74 -5.37
C ILE A 275 -9.49 -15.60 -4.58
N HIS A 276 -10.26 -14.56 -4.23
CA HIS A 276 -9.74 -13.43 -3.45
C HIS A 276 -9.43 -13.82 -1.99
N LEU A 277 -10.24 -14.71 -1.41
CA LEU A 277 -9.99 -15.22 -0.07
C LEU A 277 -8.92 -16.32 -0.13
N TYR A 278 -8.98 -17.18 -1.14
CA TYR A 278 -7.99 -18.23 -1.36
C TYR A 278 -6.59 -17.65 -1.50
N SER A 279 -6.40 -16.55 -2.23
CA SER A 279 -5.09 -15.91 -2.35
C SER A 279 -4.53 -15.41 -1.02
N LEU A 280 -5.37 -15.04 -0.05
CA LEU A 280 -4.91 -14.70 1.30
C LEU A 280 -4.52 -15.96 2.07
N VAL A 281 -5.32 -17.02 1.98
CA VAL A 281 -4.99 -18.31 2.62
C VAL A 281 -3.68 -18.84 2.06
N GLU A 282 -3.56 -18.98 0.75
CA GLU A 282 -2.33 -19.43 0.08
C GLU A 282 -1.12 -18.58 0.46
N MET A 283 -1.29 -17.26 0.61
CA MET A 283 -0.22 -16.34 0.98
C MET A 283 0.18 -16.43 2.45
N PHE A 284 -0.69 -16.88 3.35
CA PHE A 284 -0.44 -16.78 4.80
C PHE A 284 -0.65 -18.09 5.59
N SER A 285 -0.96 -19.20 4.92
CA SER A 285 -1.20 -20.52 5.53
C SER A 285 0.05 -21.40 5.69
N SER A 286 1.19 -20.97 5.16
CA SER A 286 2.47 -21.70 5.23
C SER A 286 3.21 -21.45 6.56
N ASP A 287 3.98 -22.45 7.01
CA ASP A 287 4.77 -22.48 8.26
C ASP A 287 5.56 -21.19 8.55
N GLU A 288 5.90 -20.93 9.82
CA GLU A 288 6.58 -19.70 10.31
C GLU A 288 7.81 -19.25 9.46
N ASP A 289 8.50 -20.20 8.82
CA ASP A 289 9.64 -19.95 7.91
C ASP A 289 9.25 -19.21 6.61
N PHE A 290 7.98 -19.21 6.24
CA PHE A 290 7.44 -18.55 5.06
C PHE A 290 7.25 -17.05 5.28
N MET A 291 6.82 -16.63 6.47
CA MET A 291 6.55 -15.21 6.75
C MET A 291 7.82 -14.37 6.80
N THR A 292 8.89 -14.90 7.41
CA THR A 292 10.18 -14.20 7.53
C THR A 292 10.94 -14.12 6.20
N ASN A 293 10.78 -15.09 5.30
CA ASN A 293 11.46 -15.07 4.00
C ASN A 293 10.60 -14.43 2.89
N ASP A 294 9.29 -14.69 2.86
CA ASP A 294 8.43 -14.30 1.74
C ASP A 294 7.86 -12.88 1.89
N ILE A 295 7.61 -12.36 3.10
CA ILE A 295 7.32 -10.92 3.27
C ILE A 295 8.54 -10.10 2.88
N ASN A 296 9.72 -10.56 3.29
CA ASN A 296 10.96 -9.92 2.92
C ASN A 296 11.16 -9.97 1.40
N ASP A 297 10.87 -11.10 0.75
CA ASP A 297 10.96 -11.22 -0.70
C ASP A 297 9.86 -10.50 -1.49
N ARG A 298 8.68 -10.27 -0.89
CA ARG A 298 7.54 -9.60 -1.54
C ARG A 298 7.54 -8.10 -1.37
N VAL A 299 8.11 -7.59 -0.28
CA VAL A 299 8.15 -6.16 0.03
C VAL A 299 9.51 -5.55 -0.28
N PHE A 300 10.62 -6.21 0.08
CA PHE A 300 11.98 -5.67 -0.06
C PHE A 300 12.70 -6.21 -1.30
#